data_AF-A0A0F3ING8-F1
#
_entry.id   AF-A0A0F3ING8-F1
#
_cell.length_a   1.000
_cell.length_b   1.000
_cell.length_c   1.000
_cell.angle_alpha   90.00
_cell.angle_beta   90.00
_cell.angle_gamma   90.00
#
_symmetry.space_group_name_H-M   'P 1'
#
loop_
_entity.id
_entity.type
_entity.pdbx_description
1 polymer ?
#
loop_
_entity_poly.entity_id
_entity_poly.type
_entity_poly.pdbx_seq_one_letter_code
_entity_poly.pdbx_strand_id
1 'polypeptide(L)'
;QHGVNGTPETLRTYLHRCGVIFYDPHIYQDRIIIDQAWALGAIYTLFDRKKVYERLRAQYGRFTLADLSDLVWDAEGFSPDEQRLFLSFMKTCGICFVYQGTGAETIYLAPDLLPEQSAFDGELGASWDSFPGQLTAITYDYNLLHRGIMRALICRIGEEAQMHGRYWRDGLFVYEKKTHSRACIRQIPGKRDGHTTATPWAGCLTLEVKNDPDGWLFRLLRGWIEEINHTFGVKDATPHDAPPLRPDAEETFKPTFAEEPMNDDKLSAPGQNELTTGPEKEPMSDYKLYVSYCWKDLTKVPETERANVEKIFGRSERKKNQNLKRYGEYKIRRKN
;
A
#
# COMPACT_ATOMS: atom_id res chain seq x y z
N GLN A 1 -23.36 -26.60 -17.11
CA GLN A 1 -22.97 -25.35 -17.80
C GLN A 1 -23.82 -24.23 -17.23
N HIS A 2 -23.29 -23.45 -16.29
CA HIS A 2 -23.97 -22.25 -15.79
C HIS A 2 -23.40 -21.07 -16.57
N GLY A 3 -24.06 -20.76 -17.69
CA GLY A 3 -23.61 -19.75 -18.64
C GLY A 3 -23.91 -18.34 -18.14
N VAL A 4 -22.87 -17.61 -17.77
CA VAL A 4 -22.91 -16.15 -17.81
C VAL A 4 -22.52 -15.77 -19.23
N ASN A 5 -23.45 -15.22 -20.01
CA ASN A 5 -23.23 -14.79 -21.40
C ASN A 5 -22.44 -13.46 -21.51
N GLY A 6 -21.71 -13.09 -20.46
CA GLY A 6 -20.79 -11.95 -20.44
C GLY A 6 -19.36 -12.42 -20.64
N THR A 7 -18.50 -11.55 -21.15
CA THR A 7 -17.05 -11.81 -21.20
C THR A 7 -16.56 -12.12 -19.77
N PRO A 8 -15.83 -13.24 -19.54
CA PRO A 8 -15.32 -13.63 -18.22
C PRO A 8 -14.61 -12.49 -17.47
N GLU A 9 -14.00 -11.57 -18.21
CA GLU A 9 -13.34 -10.35 -17.74
C GLU A 9 -14.31 -9.38 -17.08
N THR A 10 -15.52 -9.22 -17.61
CA THR A 10 -16.57 -8.35 -17.06
C THR A 10 -17.09 -8.90 -15.75
N LEU A 11 -17.37 -10.21 -15.68
CA LEU A 11 -17.79 -10.87 -14.45
C LEU A 11 -16.71 -10.80 -13.37
N ARG A 12 -15.46 -11.05 -13.75
CA ARG A 12 -14.30 -10.95 -12.85
C ARG A 12 -14.15 -9.54 -12.28
N THR A 13 -14.25 -8.52 -13.14
CA THR A 13 -14.17 -7.12 -12.70
C THR A 13 -15.33 -6.76 -11.77
N TYR A 14 -16.54 -7.22 -12.08
CA TYR A 14 -17.70 -7.02 -11.22
C TYR A 14 -17.52 -7.66 -9.85
N LEU A 15 -17.16 -8.95 -9.79
CA LEU A 15 -16.92 -9.66 -8.53
C LEU A 15 -15.76 -9.04 -7.74
N HIS A 16 -14.74 -8.53 -8.42
CA HIS A 16 -13.66 -7.80 -7.78
C HIS A 16 -14.12 -6.49 -7.13
N ARG A 17 -14.87 -5.67 -7.87
CA ARG A 17 -15.45 -4.41 -7.37
C ARG A 17 -16.47 -4.61 -6.26
N CYS A 18 -17.22 -5.70 -6.30
CA CYS A 18 -18.13 -6.09 -5.22
C CYS A 18 -17.42 -6.62 -3.98
N GLY A 19 -16.09 -6.78 -4.02
CA GLY A 19 -15.34 -7.41 -2.95
C GLY A 19 -15.82 -8.82 -2.68
N VAL A 20 -16.08 -9.61 -3.72
CA VAL A 20 -16.35 -11.06 -3.61
C VAL A 20 -15.09 -11.86 -3.93
N ILE A 21 -14.27 -11.34 -4.84
CA ILE A 21 -12.94 -11.86 -5.15
C ILE A 21 -11.93 -10.70 -5.16
N PHE A 22 -10.64 -10.98 -5.00
CA PHE A 22 -9.60 -10.02 -5.36
C PHE A 22 -8.83 -10.54 -6.57
N TYR A 23 -8.77 -9.72 -7.62
CA TYR A 23 -8.05 -10.04 -8.84
C TYR A 23 -7.39 -8.78 -9.40
N ASP A 24 -6.09 -8.90 -9.69
CA ASP A 24 -5.29 -7.94 -10.41
C ASP A 24 -4.23 -8.76 -11.18
N PRO A 25 -4.21 -8.71 -12.52
CA PRO A 25 -3.29 -9.50 -13.33
C PRO A 25 -1.83 -9.15 -13.07
N HIS A 26 -1.55 -7.87 -12.79
CA HIS A 26 -0.20 -7.34 -12.61
C HIS A 26 0.32 -7.57 -11.19
N ILE A 27 -0.57 -7.63 -10.21
CA ILE A 27 -0.20 -7.69 -8.78
C ILE A 27 -0.32 -9.11 -8.21
N TYR A 28 -1.32 -9.89 -8.63
CA TYR A 28 -1.55 -11.25 -8.14
C TYR A 28 -1.05 -12.34 -9.07
N GLN A 29 -0.28 -12.01 -10.12
CA GLN A 29 0.26 -12.98 -11.08
C GLN A 29 -0.84 -13.88 -11.66
N ASP A 30 -1.94 -13.26 -12.09
CA ASP A 30 -3.16 -13.92 -12.57
C ASP A 30 -3.90 -14.83 -11.56
N ARG A 31 -3.62 -14.70 -10.25
CA ARG A 31 -4.35 -15.41 -9.20
C ARG A 31 -5.60 -14.64 -8.77
N ILE A 32 -6.68 -15.39 -8.49
CA ILE A 32 -7.93 -14.87 -7.92
C ILE A 32 -7.98 -15.28 -6.45
N ILE A 33 -8.05 -14.30 -5.54
CA ILE A 33 -8.29 -14.55 -4.11
C ILE A 33 -9.80 -14.63 -3.89
N ILE A 34 -10.29 -15.81 -3.51
CA ILE A 34 -11.74 -16.05 -3.27
C ILE A 34 -12.06 -16.02 -1.77
N ASP A 35 -11.18 -16.56 -0.93
CA ASP A 35 -11.37 -16.54 0.52
C ASP A 35 -10.82 -15.23 1.13
N GLN A 36 -11.73 -14.31 1.42
CA GLN A 36 -11.39 -13.02 1.99
C GLN A 36 -11.01 -13.13 3.47
N ALA A 37 -11.64 -14.02 4.24
CA ALA A 37 -11.32 -14.16 5.65
C ALA A 37 -9.90 -14.68 5.84
N TRP A 38 -9.50 -15.62 4.99
CA TRP A 38 -8.13 -16.11 4.91
C TRP A 38 -7.13 -15.00 4.56
N ALA A 39 -7.39 -14.24 3.48
CA ALA A 39 -6.48 -13.19 3.03
C ALA A 39 -6.41 -12.01 4.02
N LEU A 40 -7.55 -11.58 4.57
CA LEU A 40 -7.60 -10.53 5.58
C LEU A 40 -6.87 -10.98 6.86
N GLY A 41 -7.12 -12.21 7.31
CA GLY A 41 -6.40 -12.80 8.44
C GLY A 41 -4.90 -12.68 8.28
N ALA A 42 -4.38 -13.08 7.11
CA ALA A 42 -2.96 -13.05 6.81
C ALA A 42 -2.36 -11.64 6.74
N ILE A 43 -3.02 -10.67 6.08
CA ILE A 43 -2.48 -9.31 5.94
C ILE A 43 -2.58 -8.48 7.22
N TYR A 44 -3.59 -8.75 8.08
CA TYR A 44 -3.76 -8.07 9.36
C TYR A 44 -2.86 -8.65 10.47
N THR A 45 -2.14 -9.76 10.23
CA THR A 45 -1.12 -10.27 11.16
C THR A 45 -0.06 -9.21 11.51
N LEU A 46 0.19 -8.27 10.60
CA LEU A 46 1.06 -7.10 10.82
C LEU A 46 0.69 -6.32 12.09
N PHE A 47 -0.59 -6.31 12.44
CA PHE A 47 -1.13 -5.60 13.60
C PHE A 47 -1.40 -6.51 14.81
N ASP A 48 -0.96 -7.77 14.77
CA ASP A 48 -1.03 -8.67 15.92
C ASP A 48 -0.14 -8.14 17.05
N ARG A 49 -0.79 -7.62 18.08
CA ARG A 49 -0.16 -7.03 19.28
C ARG A 49 0.74 -7.99 20.04
N LYS A 50 0.53 -9.31 19.91
CA LYS A 50 1.26 -10.32 20.67
C LYS A 50 2.51 -10.80 19.95
N LYS A 51 2.56 -10.72 18.63
CA LYS A 51 3.60 -11.34 17.80
C LYS A 51 4.46 -10.33 17.05
N VAL A 52 3.82 -9.39 16.34
CA VAL A 52 4.48 -8.58 15.30
C VAL A 52 4.59 -7.12 15.68
N TYR A 53 3.53 -6.58 16.29
CA TYR A 53 3.34 -5.14 16.46
C TYR A 53 4.51 -4.45 17.17
N GLU A 54 4.92 -4.95 18.34
CA GLU A 54 5.97 -4.32 19.16
C GLU A 54 7.32 -4.32 18.43
N ARG A 55 7.66 -5.43 17.75
CA ARG A 55 8.91 -5.55 16.99
C ARG A 55 8.94 -4.56 15.82
N LEU A 56 7.87 -4.49 15.04
CA LEU A 56 7.83 -3.59 13.89
C LEU A 56 7.72 -2.12 14.31
N ARG A 57 7.02 -1.83 15.40
CA ARG A 57 6.97 -0.47 15.96
C ARG A 57 8.36 0.01 16.41
N ALA A 58 9.16 -0.87 17.03
CA ALA A 58 10.55 -0.57 17.37
C ALA A 58 11.43 -0.31 16.13
N GLN A 59 11.05 -0.84 14.97
CA GLN A 59 11.71 -0.59 13.68
C GLN A 59 11.08 0.57 12.88
N TYR A 60 10.20 1.37 13.51
CA TYR A 60 9.45 2.45 12.87
C TYR A 60 8.61 1.98 11.67
N GLY A 61 7.98 0.82 11.81
CA GLY A 61 7.10 0.24 10.80
C GLY A 61 7.82 -0.36 9.59
N ARG A 62 9.16 -0.47 9.64
CA ARG A 62 9.95 -1.13 8.60
C ARG A 62 9.96 -2.63 8.79
N PHE A 63 9.88 -3.39 7.70
CA PHE A 63 9.95 -4.85 7.72
C PHE A 63 10.37 -5.42 6.37
N THR A 64 10.88 -6.63 6.37
CA THR A 64 11.11 -7.45 5.17
C THR A 64 10.06 -8.56 5.07
N LEU A 65 10.00 -9.22 3.92
CA LEU A 65 9.18 -10.44 3.79
C LEU A 65 9.58 -11.49 4.84
N ALA A 66 10.88 -11.69 5.05
CA ALA A 66 11.41 -12.65 6.02
C ALA A 66 10.95 -12.33 7.46
N ASP A 67 10.84 -11.06 7.84
CA ASP A 67 10.31 -10.69 9.15
C ASP A 67 8.89 -11.22 9.36
N LEU A 68 8.00 -11.11 8.36
CA LEU A 68 6.62 -11.61 8.46
C LEU A 68 6.55 -13.14 8.37
N SER A 69 7.39 -13.75 7.53
CA SER A 69 7.57 -15.21 7.44
C SER A 69 7.89 -15.79 8.82
N ASP A 70 8.97 -15.31 9.43
CA ASP A 70 9.51 -15.84 10.69
C ASP A 70 8.58 -15.59 11.88
N LEU A 71 7.92 -14.42 11.93
CA LEU A 71 7.13 -14.02 13.08
C LEU A 71 5.75 -14.70 13.12
N VAL A 72 5.13 -14.95 11.96
CA VAL A 72 3.74 -15.43 11.90
C VAL A 72 3.49 -16.45 10.81
N TRP A 73 3.89 -16.15 9.57
CA TRP A 73 3.35 -16.89 8.44
C TRP A 73 3.86 -18.32 8.32
N ASP A 74 5.10 -18.59 8.70
CA ASP A 74 5.65 -19.95 8.71
C ASP A 74 4.97 -20.81 9.78
N ALA A 75 4.72 -20.24 10.96
CA ALA A 75 4.01 -20.92 12.05
C ALA A 75 2.55 -21.23 11.70
N GLU A 76 1.93 -20.42 10.83
CA GLU A 76 0.58 -20.64 10.32
C GLU A 76 0.54 -21.56 9.07
N GLY A 77 1.71 -21.97 8.58
CA GLY A 77 1.85 -22.94 7.49
C GLY A 77 1.66 -22.37 6.09
N PHE A 78 1.79 -21.05 5.91
CA PHE A 78 1.69 -20.43 4.60
C PHE A 78 2.94 -20.70 3.76
N SER A 79 2.73 -21.08 2.51
CA SER A 79 3.82 -21.29 1.55
C SER A 79 4.47 -19.97 1.11
N PRO A 80 5.74 -19.98 0.64
CA PRO A 80 6.42 -18.77 0.17
C PRO A 80 5.66 -18.00 -0.94
N ASP A 81 4.89 -18.71 -1.76
CA ASP A 81 4.06 -18.11 -2.80
C ASP A 81 2.82 -17.39 -2.24
N GLU A 82 2.19 -17.95 -1.21
CA GLU A 82 1.08 -17.30 -0.50
C GLU A 82 1.57 -16.06 0.26
N GLN A 83 2.74 -16.15 0.90
CA GLN A 83 3.35 -15.01 1.57
C GLN A 83 3.64 -13.85 0.61
N ARG A 84 4.16 -14.15 -0.59
CA ARG A 84 4.32 -13.15 -1.66
C ARG A 84 2.99 -12.56 -2.12
N LEU A 85 1.95 -13.40 -2.24
CA LEU A 85 0.61 -12.95 -2.60
C LEU A 85 0.03 -12.00 -1.54
N PHE A 86 0.18 -12.31 -0.25
CA PHE A 86 -0.26 -11.46 0.85
C PHE A 86 0.47 -10.13 0.86
N LEU A 87 1.79 -10.13 0.65
CA LEU A 87 2.57 -8.91 0.57
C LEU A 87 2.14 -8.02 -0.61
N SER A 88 1.93 -8.62 -1.79
CA SER A 88 1.34 -7.93 -2.93
C SER A 88 -0.03 -7.33 -2.59
N PHE A 89 -0.87 -8.06 -1.85
CA PHE A 89 -2.18 -7.58 -1.44
C PHE A 89 -2.10 -6.43 -0.42
N MET A 90 -1.18 -6.51 0.54
CA MET A 90 -0.89 -5.44 1.50
C MET A 90 -0.51 -4.14 0.79
N LYS A 91 0.30 -4.23 -0.27
CA LYS A 91 0.64 -3.07 -1.12
C LYS A 91 -0.60 -2.47 -1.78
N THR A 92 -1.41 -3.28 -2.45
CA THR A 92 -2.62 -2.79 -3.15
C THR A 92 -3.61 -2.14 -2.19
N CYS A 93 -3.73 -2.65 -0.97
CA CYS A 93 -4.59 -2.08 0.07
C CYS A 93 -4.01 -0.82 0.74
N GLY A 94 -2.80 -0.39 0.38
CA GLY A 94 -2.13 0.73 1.03
C GLY A 94 -1.79 0.47 2.49
N ILE A 95 -1.57 -0.80 2.87
CA ILE A 95 -1.09 -1.18 4.22
C ILE A 95 0.41 -0.90 4.32
N CYS A 96 1.15 -1.10 3.23
CA CYS A 96 2.56 -0.82 3.13
C CYS A 96 2.97 -0.41 1.71
N PHE A 97 4.16 0.16 1.57
CA PHE A 97 4.79 0.49 0.30
C PHE A 97 6.27 0.07 0.32
N VAL A 98 6.92 0.04 -0.85
CA VAL A 98 8.36 -0.28 -0.92
C VAL A 98 9.15 0.93 -0.43
N TYR A 99 9.88 0.76 0.67
CA TYR A 99 10.71 1.81 1.25
C TYR A 99 12.12 1.80 0.67
N GLN A 100 12.71 0.63 0.47
CA GLN A 100 14.07 0.51 -0.04
C GLN A 100 14.33 -0.86 -0.66
N GLY A 101 15.20 -0.90 -1.66
CA GLY A 101 15.73 -2.14 -2.22
C GLY A 101 14.79 -2.83 -3.20
N THR A 102 15.21 -4.00 -3.66
CA THR A 102 14.45 -4.85 -4.59
C THR A 102 14.69 -6.33 -4.28
N GLY A 103 13.76 -7.19 -4.69
CA GLY A 103 13.89 -8.64 -4.49
C GLY A 103 13.74 -9.06 -3.02
N ALA A 104 14.58 -10.01 -2.58
CA ALA A 104 14.46 -10.63 -1.26
C ALA A 104 14.80 -9.69 -0.09
N GLU A 105 15.63 -8.68 -0.32
CA GLU A 105 16.06 -7.69 0.67
C GLU A 105 15.18 -6.43 0.66
N THR A 106 14.05 -6.47 -0.05
CA THR A 106 13.13 -5.33 -0.10
C THR A 106 12.62 -5.01 1.30
N ILE A 107 12.83 -3.76 1.71
CA ILE A 107 12.29 -3.19 2.94
C ILE A 107 10.99 -2.49 2.60
N TYR A 108 9.94 -2.86 3.30
CA TYR A 108 8.62 -2.25 3.23
C TYR A 108 8.40 -1.36 4.44
N LEU A 109 7.57 -0.33 4.27
CA LEU A 109 7.15 0.54 5.37
C LEU A 109 5.64 0.52 5.52
N ALA A 110 5.18 0.28 6.74
CA ALA A 110 3.76 0.33 7.12
C ALA A 110 3.43 1.66 7.83
N PRO A 111 2.64 2.56 7.20
CA PRO A 111 2.40 3.89 7.76
C PRO A 111 1.69 3.87 9.12
N ASP A 112 0.82 2.88 9.34
CA ASP A 112 0.06 2.77 10.59
C ASP A 112 0.95 2.48 11.82
N LEU A 113 2.18 2.02 11.60
CA LEU A 113 3.19 1.71 12.63
C LEU A 113 4.25 2.81 12.80
N LEU A 114 4.15 3.91 12.06
CA LEU A 114 5.08 5.03 12.17
C LEU A 114 5.03 5.70 13.55
N PRO A 115 6.17 6.26 14.00
CA PRO A 115 6.23 7.07 15.21
C PRO A 115 5.50 8.41 15.01
N GLU A 116 5.36 9.15 16.11
CA GLU A 116 4.85 10.52 16.07
C GLU A 116 5.92 11.49 15.55
N GLN A 117 5.50 12.69 15.13
CA GLN A 117 6.41 13.69 14.54
C GLN A 117 7.60 14.01 15.45
N SER A 118 7.40 13.97 16.77
CA SER A 118 8.44 14.29 17.75
C SER A 118 9.71 13.45 17.64
N ALA A 119 9.63 12.27 17.01
CA ALA A 119 10.80 11.46 16.71
C ALA A 119 11.75 12.10 15.67
N PHE A 120 11.27 13.13 14.95
CA PHE A 120 11.96 13.79 13.85
C PHE A 120 12.08 15.31 14.02
N ASP A 121 11.69 15.90 15.17
CA ASP A 121 11.66 17.35 15.37
C ASP A 121 13.02 18.03 15.07
N GLY A 122 14.13 17.39 15.46
CA GLY A 122 15.47 17.91 15.17
C GLY A 122 15.79 17.97 13.67
N GLU A 123 15.37 16.95 12.92
CA GLU A 123 15.57 16.88 11.47
C GLU A 123 14.64 17.84 10.73
N LEU A 124 13.35 17.85 11.10
CA LEU A 124 12.36 18.76 10.52
C LEU A 124 12.68 20.24 10.83
N GLY A 125 13.20 20.53 12.02
CA GLY A 125 13.65 21.88 12.38
C GLY A 125 14.75 22.40 11.45
N ALA A 126 15.69 21.54 11.07
CA ALA A 126 16.78 21.88 10.16
C ALA A 126 16.32 21.94 8.69
N SER A 127 15.64 20.91 8.21
CA SER A 127 15.28 20.75 6.79
C SER A 127 14.02 21.51 6.37
N TRP A 128 13.08 21.77 7.27
CA TRP A 128 11.84 22.47 6.98
C TRP A 128 11.76 23.84 7.63
N ASP A 129 11.82 23.94 8.96
CA ASP A 129 11.52 25.19 9.68
C ASP A 129 12.54 26.28 9.37
N SER A 130 13.83 25.92 9.40
CA SER A 130 14.94 26.84 9.15
C SER A 130 15.17 27.14 7.68
N PHE A 131 14.53 26.41 6.76
CA PHE A 131 14.75 26.58 5.33
C PHE A 131 14.10 27.88 4.81
N PRO A 132 14.89 28.81 4.23
CA PRO A 132 14.35 30.02 3.62
C PRO A 132 13.75 29.72 2.25
N GLY A 133 12.52 30.13 2.03
CA GLY A 133 11.86 29.99 0.74
C GLY A 133 10.47 30.58 0.75
N GLN A 134 9.99 31.01 -0.41
CA GLN A 134 8.60 31.42 -0.55
C GLN A 134 7.70 30.22 -0.23
N LEU A 135 6.79 30.41 0.73
CA LEU A 135 5.84 29.40 1.18
C LEU A 135 4.54 29.52 0.38
N THR A 136 4.10 28.38 -0.15
CA THR A 136 2.79 28.18 -0.75
C THR A 136 2.08 27.11 0.08
N ALA A 137 0.91 27.42 0.64
CA ALA A 137 0.19 26.51 1.51
C ALA A 137 -1.29 26.41 1.14
N ILE A 138 -1.92 25.30 1.50
CA ILE A 138 -3.37 25.10 1.44
C ILE A 138 -3.78 24.22 2.61
N THR A 139 -4.90 24.56 3.23
CA THR A 139 -5.47 23.80 4.33
C THR A 139 -6.81 23.24 3.91
N TYR A 140 -7.04 21.96 4.16
CA TYR A 140 -8.31 21.29 3.95
C TYR A 140 -8.95 21.03 5.31
N ASP A 141 -10.14 21.61 5.52
CA ASP A 141 -10.95 21.33 6.71
C ASP A 141 -11.82 20.09 6.50
N TYR A 142 -11.81 19.19 7.50
CA TYR A 142 -12.60 17.97 7.51
C TYR A 142 -13.53 17.93 8.71
N ASN A 143 -14.83 17.74 8.45
CA ASN A 143 -15.80 17.43 9.50
C ASN A 143 -15.56 16.03 10.12
N LEU A 144 -15.03 15.10 9.31
CA LEU A 144 -14.57 13.77 9.71
C LEU A 144 -13.22 13.49 9.04
N LEU A 145 -12.13 13.64 9.78
CA LEU A 145 -10.78 13.37 9.34
C LEU A 145 -10.43 11.89 9.56
N HIS A 146 -10.73 11.07 8.56
CA HIS A 146 -10.46 9.64 8.64
C HIS A 146 -8.95 9.36 8.53
N ARG A 147 -8.38 8.59 9.48
CA ARG A 147 -6.95 8.24 9.52
C ARG A 147 -6.42 7.60 8.24
N GLY A 148 -7.30 6.91 7.51
CA GLY A 148 -6.99 6.32 6.22
C GLY A 148 -6.53 7.32 5.15
N ILE A 149 -6.90 8.61 5.26
CA ILE A 149 -6.49 9.66 4.32
C ILE A 149 -4.97 9.86 4.38
N MET A 150 -4.43 10.12 5.58
CA MET A 150 -2.97 10.27 5.74
C MET A 150 -2.22 8.99 5.41
N ARG A 151 -2.75 7.82 5.79
CA ARG A 151 -2.17 6.53 5.39
C ARG A 151 -2.08 6.39 3.87
N ALA A 152 -3.14 6.71 3.15
CA ALA A 152 -3.18 6.64 1.70
C ALA A 152 -2.19 7.63 1.06
N LEU A 153 -2.08 8.85 1.62
CA LEU A 153 -1.10 9.86 1.17
C LEU A 153 0.34 9.38 1.37
N ILE A 154 0.67 8.85 2.55
CA ILE A 154 2.00 8.30 2.83
C ILE A 154 2.32 7.16 1.87
N CYS A 155 1.40 6.22 1.62
CA CYS A 155 1.62 5.14 0.66
C CYS A 155 1.81 5.65 -0.77
N ARG A 156 0.96 6.59 -1.22
CA ARG A 156 1.00 7.12 -2.59
C ARG A 156 2.29 7.89 -2.87
N ILE A 157 2.67 8.77 -1.94
CA ILE A 157 3.89 9.59 -2.05
C ILE A 157 5.11 8.72 -1.77
N GLY A 158 5.02 7.79 -0.81
CA GLY A 158 6.09 6.89 -0.42
C GLY A 158 6.48 5.87 -1.49
N GLU A 159 5.56 5.42 -2.35
CA GLU A 159 5.95 4.56 -3.49
C GLU A 159 6.84 5.32 -4.50
N GLU A 160 6.72 6.66 -4.58
CA GLU A 160 7.58 7.50 -5.41
C GLU A 160 8.85 7.95 -4.68
N ALA A 161 8.71 8.35 -3.41
CA ALA A 161 9.78 8.94 -2.61
C ALA A 161 10.66 7.90 -1.91
N GLN A 162 10.13 6.71 -1.65
CA GLN A 162 10.84 5.59 -1.02
C GLN A 162 11.62 6.05 0.22
N MET A 163 12.89 5.68 0.37
CA MET A 163 13.75 6.09 1.49
C MET A 163 14.12 7.58 1.52
N HIS A 164 13.82 8.32 0.46
CA HIS A 164 14.13 9.75 0.35
C HIS A 164 13.11 10.65 1.06
N GLY A 165 11.94 10.12 1.41
CA GLY A 165 10.98 10.82 2.25
C GLY A 165 11.25 10.65 3.74
N ARG A 166 10.70 11.55 4.54
CA ARG A 166 10.53 11.39 5.97
C ARG A 166 9.06 11.22 6.26
N TYR A 167 8.72 10.16 6.99
CA TYR A 167 7.34 9.77 7.24
C TYR A 167 7.15 9.61 8.74
N TRP A 168 6.07 10.20 9.26
CA TRP A 168 5.56 9.95 10.58
C TRP A 168 4.08 9.66 10.49
N ARG A 169 3.47 9.25 11.59
CA ARG A 169 2.08 8.81 11.66
C ARG A 169 1.08 9.78 11.04
N ASP A 170 1.32 11.07 11.26
CA ASP A 170 0.38 12.15 10.95
C ASP A 170 0.95 13.10 9.90
N GLY A 171 1.93 12.66 9.10
CA GLY A 171 2.51 13.51 8.05
C GLY A 171 3.74 12.95 7.37
N LEU A 172 4.22 13.73 6.42
CA LEU A 172 5.44 13.44 5.67
C LEU A 172 6.13 14.72 5.23
N PHE A 173 7.43 14.59 4.95
CA PHE A 173 8.28 15.59 4.35
C PHE A 173 9.04 14.96 3.18
N VAL A 174 9.12 15.69 2.06
CA VAL A 174 9.86 15.28 0.87
C VAL A 174 10.61 16.46 0.25
N TYR A 175 11.75 16.15 -0.35
CA TYR A 175 12.54 17.07 -1.15
C TYR A 175 12.51 16.66 -2.62
N GLU A 176 12.15 17.59 -3.51
CA GLU A 176 12.11 17.38 -4.96
C GLU A 176 13.34 18.01 -5.61
N LYS A 177 14.15 17.17 -6.27
CA LYS A 177 15.48 17.54 -6.74
C LYS A 177 15.48 18.51 -7.93
N LYS A 178 14.50 18.41 -8.85
CA LYS A 178 14.50 19.20 -10.10
C LYS A 178 14.20 20.67 -9.85
N THR A 179 13.24 20.93 -8.98
CA THR A 179 12.75 22.25 -8.59
C THR A 179 13.45 22.79 -7.34
N HIS A 180 14.19 21.94 -6.63
CA HIS A 180 14.73 22.23 -5.30
C HIS A 180 13.62 22.63 -4.30
N SER A 181 12.40 22.18 -4.55
CA SER A 181 11.26 22.43 -3.70
C SER A 181 11.21 21.44 -2.54
N ARG A 182 10.70 21.91 -1.40
CA ARG A 182 10.40 21.06 -0.24
C ARG A 182 8.91 21.05 -0.04
N ALA A 183 8.34 19.90 0.27
CA ALA A 183 6.94 19.78 0.62
C ALA A 183 6.77 19.10 1.97
N CYS A 184 5.83 19.61 2.76
CA CYS A 184 5.41 18.99 4.01
C CYS A 184 3.88 18.86 4.01
N ILE A 185 3.40 17.68 4.34
CA ILE A 185 1.98 17.40 4.53
C ILE A 185 1.77 16.97 5.98
N ARG A 186 0.83 17.61 6.68
CA ARG A 186 0.51 17.30 8.08
C ARG A 186 -0.98 17.14 8.30
N GLN A 187 -1.33 16.20 9.16
CA GLN A 187 -2.66 16.00 9.68
C GLN A 187 -2.74 16.56 11.10
N ILE A 188 -3.69 17.45 11.36
CA ILE A 188 -3.90 18.07 12.67
C ILE A 188 -5.32 17.68 13.14
N PRO A 189 -5.46 16.69 14.05
CA PRO A 189 -6.77 16.34 14.60
C PRO A 189 -7.31 17.43 15.52
N GLY A 190 -8.64 17.54 15.58
CA GLY A 190 -9.40 18.29 16.57
C GLY A 190 -9.46 19.81 16.39
N LYS A 191 -8.47 20.46 15.77
CA LYS A 191 -8.55 21.90 15.50
C LYS A 191 -9.20 22.16 14.15
N ARG A 192 -10.22 23.01 14.16
CA ARG A 192 -10.77 23.69 12.99
C ARG A 192 -10.70 25.18 13.29
N ASP A 193 -10.24 25.98 12.34
CA ASP A 193 -10.18 27.43 12.55
C ASP A 193 -11.59 27.97 12.89
N GLY A 194 -11.68 28.74 13.98
CA GLY A 194 -12.91 29.40 14.41
C GLY A 194 -13.93 28.58 15.23
N HIS A 195 -13.68 27.32 15.59
CA HIS A 195 -14.60 26.53 16.43
C HIS A 195 -14.02 26.23 17.82
N THR A 196 -14.67 26.75 18.86
CA THR A 196 -14.19 26.73 20.27
C THR A 196 -14.23 25.33 20.92
N THR A 197 -14.88 24.34 20.32
CA THR A 197 -14.93 22.96 20.81
C THR A 197 -14.35 22.00 19.77
N ALA A 198 -13.16 21.47 20.05
CA ALA A 198 -12.51 20.45 19.25
C ALA A 198 -13.36 19.17 19.22
N THR A 199 -14.02 18.88 18.10
CA THR A 199 -14.60 17.56 17.88
C THR A 199 -13.47 16.58 17.58
N PRO A 200 -13.32 15.47 18.34
CA PRO A 200 -12.15 14.59 18.23
C PRO A 200 -12.04 13.86 16.89
N TRP A 201 -13.09 13.88 16.08
CA TRP A 201 -13.17 13.31 14.74
C TRP A 201 -12.97 14.33 13.62
N ALA A 202 -13.00 15.63 13.92
CA ALA A 202 -12.70 16.68 12.93
C ALA A 202 -11.20 16.96 12.89
N GLY A 203 -10.76 17.75 11.91
CA GLY A 203 -9.39 18.26 11.86
C GLY A 203 -9.03 18.82 10.49
N CYS A 204 -7.75 19.14 10.31
CA CYS A 204 -7.24 19.74 9.10
C CYS A 204 -6.12 18.88 8.48
N LEU A 205 -6.00 18.94 7.16
CA LEU A 205 -4.82 18.51 6.42
C LEU A 205 -4.15 19.75 5.80
N THR A 206 -2.89 19.99 6.11
CA THR A 206 -2.12 21.10 5.53
C THR A 206 -1.14 20.56 4.49
N LEU A 207 -1.14 21.12 3.29
CA LEU A 207 -0.07 20.98 2.32
C LEU A 207 0.71 22.28 2.28
N GLU A 208 1.99 22.20 2.57
CA GLU A 208 2.92 23.33 2.53
C GLU A 208 4.06 23.00 1.57
N VAL A 209 4.41 23.94 0.70
CA VAL A 209 5.53 23.81 -0.24
C VAL A 209 6.40 25.07 -0.19
N LYS A 210 7.71 24.89 -0.01
CA LYS A 210 8.70 25.97 -0.04
C LYS A 210 9.56 25.89 -1.29
N ASN A 211 9.92 27.06 -1.83
CA ASN A 211 10.83 27.20 -2.97
C ASN A 211 10.32 26.46 -4.23
N ASP A 212 9.05 26.69 -4.57
CA ASP A 212 8.37 26.17 -5.76
C ASP A 212 7.85 27.35 -6.59
N PRO A 213 8.73 28.08 -7.30
CA PRO A 213 8.38 29.35 -7.96
C PRO A 213 7.30 29.20 -9.02
N ASP A 214 7.33 28.03 -9.66
CA ASP A 214 6.41 27.62 -10.70
C ASP A 214 5.15 27.01 -10.05
N GLY A 215 5.27 26.31 -8.92
CA GLY A 215 4.14 25.70 -8.21
C GLY A 215 3.83 24.29 -8.71
N TRP A 216 4.81 23.61 -9.30
CA TRP A 216 4.61 22.32 -9.99
C TRP A 216 4.42 21.22 -8.94
N LEU A 217 5.26 21.22 -7.91
CA LEU A 217 5.15 20.27 -6.80
C LEU A 217 3.87 20.52 -6.01
N PHE A 218 3.53 21.78 -5.75
CA PHE A 218 2.28 22.15 -5.08
C PHE A 218 1.05 21.62 -5.82
N ARG A 219 0.95 21.84 -7.15
CA ARG A 219 -0.21 21.37 -7.94
C ARG A 219 -0.27 19.84 -8.01
N LEU A 220 0.88 19.17 -8.15
CA LEU A 220 0.93 17.72 -8.17
C LEU A 220 0.41 17.12 -6.85
N LEU A 221 0.95 17.57 -5.72
CA LEU A 221 0.57 17.05 -4.40
C LEU A 221 -0.87 17.40 -4.05
N ARG A 222 -1.33 18.60 -4.42
CA ARG A 222 -2.73 19.00 -4.31
C ARG A 222 -3.64 18.04 -5.08
N GLY A 223 -3.27 17.70 -6.32
CA GLY A 223 -4.03 16.74 -7.14
C GLY A 223 -4.12 15.37 -6.49
N TRP A 224 -3.04 14.86 -5.89
CA TRP A 224 -3.06 13.59 -5.14
C TRP A 224 -3.93 13.64 -3.89
N ILE A 225 -3.94 14.76 -3.16
CA ILE A 225 -4.84 14.98 -2.02
C ILE A 225 -6.29 14.95 -2.47
N GLU A 226 -6.62 15.64 -3.57
CA GLU A 226 -7.98 15.71 -4.12
C GLU A 226 -8.46 14.34 -4.64
N GLU A 227 -7.58 13.57 -5.31
CA GLU A 227 -7.85 12.20 -5.74
C GLU A 227 -8.15 11.26 -4.56
N ILE A 228 -7.34 11.35 -3.50
CA ILE A 228 -7.55 10.55 -2.27
C ILE A 228 -8.83 10.98 -1.57
N ASN A 229 -9.09 12.28 -1.42
CA ASN A 229 -10.34 12.78 -0.85
C ASN A 229 -11.57 12.25 -1.61
N HIS A 230 -11.52 12.26 -2.95
CA HIS A 230 -12.57 11.69 -3.78
C HIS A 230 -12.74 10.18 -3.53
N THR A 231 -11.64 9.43 -3.42
CA THR A 231 -11.65 7.99 -3.13
C THR A 231 -12.30 7.66 -1.78
N PHE A 232 -12.07 8.50 -0.76
CA PHE A 232 -12.69 8.37 0.56
C PHE A 232 -14.10 8.98 0.63
N GLY A 233 -14.64 9.49 -0.47
CA GLY A 233 -15.98 10.08 -0.53
C GLY A 233 -16.11 11.39 0.25
N VAL A 234 -15.01 12.11 0.44
CA VAL A 234 -14.99 13.41 1.12
C VAL A 234 -15.54 14.46 0.15
N LYS A 235 -16.79 14.88 0.36
CA LYS A 235 -17.48 15.85 -0.50
C LYS A 235 -17.23 17.31 -0.12
N ASP A 236 -16.91 17.57 1.14
CA ASP A 236 -16.89 18.91 1.74
C ASP A 236 -15.52 19.28 2.33
N ALA A 237 -14.43 18.68 1.85
CA ALA A 237 -13.10 19.18 2.20
C ALA A 237 -13.03 20.62 1.70
N THR A 238 -13.11 21.58 2.60
CA THR A 238 -13.19 23.00 2.26
C THR A 238 -11.77 23.52 2.23
N PRO A 239 -11.18 23.76 1.04
CA PRO A 239 -9.86 24.36 0.98
C PRO A 239 -9.96 25.84 1.37
N HIS A 240 -9.14 26.25 2.33
CA HIS A 240 -8.86 27.66 2.60
C HIS A 240 -7.36 27.94 2.44
N ASP A 241 -7.04 29.23 2.35
CA ASP A 241 -5.69 29.75 2.10
C ASP A 241 -5.05 29.33 0.76
N ALA A 242 -5.86 28.77 -0.16
CA ALA A 242 -5.40 28.32 -1.46
C ALA A 242 -4.89 29.50 -2.32
N PRO A 243 -3.66 29.42 -2.88
CA PRO A 243 -3.22 30.35 -3.90
C PRO A 243 -4.12 30.22 -5.15
N PRO A 244 -4.33 31.31 -5.90
CA PRO A 244 -5.05 31.23 -7.17
C PRO A 244 -4.33 30.26 -8.11
N LEU A 245 -5.08 29.30 -8.67
CA LEU A 245 -4.57 28.38 -9.68
C LEU A 245 -4.16 29.19 -10.91
N ARG A 246 -2.89 29.12 -11.32
CA ARG A 246 -2.45 29.66 -12.61
C ARG A 246 -2.95 28.73 -13.74
N PRO A 247 -3.72 29.24 -14.71
CA PRO A 247 -4.34 28.45 -15.76
C PRO A 247 -3.39 28.19 -16.94
N ASP A 248 -2.25 27.57 -16.72
CA ASP A 248 -1.29 27.34 -17.81
C ASP A 248 -0.29 26.22 -17.47
N ALA A 249 -0.12 25.32 -18.45
CA ALA A 249 0.74 24.14 -18.49
C ALA A 249 0.16 22.84 -17.90
N GLU A 250 -0.60 22.12 -18.75
CA GLU A 250 -0.71 20.66 -18.72
C GLU A 250 0.64 20.04 -19.10
N GLU A 251 1.65 20.18 -18.25
CA GLU A 251 2.83 19.34 -18.32
C GLU A 251 2.69 18.23 -17.28
N THR A 252 2.88 16.98 -17.70
CA THR A 252 2.99 15.81 -16.81
C THR A 252 4.30 15.91 -16.02
N PHE A 253 4.34 16.78 -15.01
CA PHE A 253 5.44 16.88 -14.07
C PHE A 253 5.58 15.55 -13.31
N LYS A 254 6.72 14.88 -13.48
CA LYS A 254 7.11 13.71 -12.70
C LYS A 254 8.14 14.12 -11.65
N PRO A 255 7.80 14.02 -10.35
CA PRO A 255 8.72 14.43 -9.29
C PRO A 255 9.94 13.51 -9.29
N THR A 256 11.07 14.03 -8.82
CA THR A 256 12.27 13.23 -8.54
C THR A 256 12.68 13.50 -7.12
N PHE A 257 12.11 12.71 -6.21
CA PHE A 257 12.43 12.79 -4.80
C PHE A 257 13.83 12.22 -4.55
N ALA A 258 14.61 12.91 -3.73
CA ALA A 258 15.97 12.54 -3.41
C ALA A 258 16.29 12.88 -1.95
N GLU A 259 17.36 12.32 -1.41
CA GLU A 259 17.93 12.87 -0.18
C GLU A 259 18.31 14.32 -0.41
N GLU A 260 18.03 15.15 0.60
CA GLU A 260 18.43 16.54 0.59
C GLU A 260 19.96 16.61 0.54
N PRO A 261 20.55 17.37 -0.39
CA PRO A 261 21.99 17.57 -0.38
C PRO A 261 22.36 18.27 0.93
N MET A 262 23.19 17.63 1.75
CA MET A 262 23.86 18.32 2.85
C MET A 262 24.60 19.52 2.25
N ASN A 263 24.35 20.69 2.82
CA ASN A 263 24.74 22.01 2.34
C ASN A 263 26.17 22.03 1.74
N ASP A 264 26.25 21.89 0.42
CA ASP A 264 27.45 22.16 -0.37
C ASP A 264 27.05 23.04 -1.55
N ASP A 265 27.72 24.17 -1.58
CA ASP A 265 27.62 25.25 -2.53
C ASP A 265 27.71 24.78 -4.00
N LYS A 266 26.95 25.48 -4.85
CA LYS A 266 27.02 25.57 -6.34
C LYS A 266 26.06 24.70 -7.16
N LEU A 267 24.96 25.36 -7.53
CA LEU A 267 24.23 25.11 -8.77
C LEU A 267 25.18 25.09 -9.97
N SER A 268 25.06 24.08 -10.83
CA SER A 268 25.48 24.16 -12.23
C SER A 268 24.51 23.35 -13.09
N ALA A 269 24.05 24.00 -14.16
CA ALA A 269 22.92 23.65 -15.00
C ALA A 269 23.12 22.36 -15.83
N PRO A 270 22.02 21.72 -16.29
CA PRO A 270 22.05 20.37 -16.84
C PRO A 270 22.45 20.31 -18.32
N GLY A 271 23.40 19.45 -18.64
CA GLY A 271 23.73 19.00 -19.99
C GLY A 271 22.76 17.92 -20.46
N GLN A 272 22.38 18.03 -21.74
CA GLN A 272 21.42 17.22 -22.48
C GLN A 272 21.78 15.73 -22.49
N ASN A 273 20.78 14.85 -22.47
CA ASN A 273 20.98 13.43 -22.74
C ASN A 273 19.98 12.89 -23.77
N GLU A 274 20.54 11.94 -24.52
CA GLU A 274 20.12 11.41 -25.80
C GLU A 274 18.93 10.44 -25.73
N LEU A 275 18.22 10.41 -26.86
CA LEU A 275 17.13 9.52 -27.19
C LEU A 275 17.67 8.11 -27.48
N THR A 276 17.21 7.08 -26.78
CA THR A 276 17.32 5.69 -27.24
C THR A 276 16.02 4.93 -27.04
N THR A 277 15.54 4.38 -28.15
CA THR A 277 14.33 3.56 -28.32
C THR A 277 14.63 2.09 -27.99
N GLY A 278 13.77 1.45 -27.19
CA GLY A 278 13.76 0.01 -26.97
C GLY A 278 12.61 -0.68 -27.73
N PRO A 279 12.76 -1.96 -28.12
CA PRO A 279 11.93 -2.59 -29.15
C PRO A 279 10.59 -3.17 -28.66
N GLU A 280 9.72 -3.39 -29.64
CA GLU A 280 8.37 -3.98 -29.59
C GLU A 280 8.27 -5.32 -28.84
N LYS A 281 7.13 -5.51 -28.15
CA LYS A 281 6.70 -6.79 -27.58
C LYS A 281 5.71 -7.48 -28.52
N GLU A 282 5.99 -8.73 -28.86
CA GLU A 282 5.02 -9.67 -29.42
C GLU A 282 4.28 -10.47 -28.31
N PRO A 283 3.09 -11.03 -28.59
CA PRO A 283 2.13 -11.45 -27.58
C PRO A 283 2.35 -12.90 -27.12
N MET A 284 2.04 -13.22 -25.86
CA MET A 284 1.96 -14.61 -25.40
C MET A 284 0.58 -14.96 -24.83
N SER A 285 0.01 -16.01 -25.44
CA SER A 285 -1.13 -16.83 -25.04
C SER A 285 -0.69 -17.91 -24.06
N ASP A 286 -1.52 -18.14 -23.04
CA ASP A 286 -1.87 -19.41 -22.35
C ASP A 286 -2.02 -19.19 -20.84
N TYR A 287 -3.26 -19.05 -20.38
CA TYR A 287 -3.59 -18.89 -18.96
C TYR A 287 -3.51 -20.24 -18.22
N LYS A 288 -2.81 -20.27 -17.09
CA LYS A 288 -2.85 -21.37 -16.11
C LYS A 288 -3.58 -20.91 -14.86
N LEU A 289 -4.79 -21.44 -14.63
CA LEU A 289 -5.53 -21.24 -13.38
C LEU A 289 -4.94 -22.10 -12.26
N TYR A 290 -4.70 -21.48 -11.10
CA TYR A 290 -4.42 -22.17 -9.84
C TYR A 290 -5.54 -21.88 -8.85
N VAL A 291 -6.16 -22.93 -8.33
CA VAL A 291 -7.18 -22.87 -7.27
C VAL A 291 -6.58 -23.49 -6.02
N SER A 292 -6.39 -22.70 -4.96
CA SER A 292 -6.02 -23.21 -3.63
C SER A 292 -7.29 -23.58 -2.87
N TYR A 293 -7.36 -24.81 -2.37
CA TYR A 293 -8.45 -25.30 -1.54
C TYR A 293 -7.96 -25.48 -0.10
N CYS A 294 -8.41 -24.64 0.82
CA CYS A 294 -8.31 -24.90 2.27
C CYS A 294 -9.58 -25.60 2.76
N TRP A 295 -9.68 -26.92 2.60
CA TRP A 295 -10.72 -27.70 3.28
C TRP A 295 -10.19 -28.21 4.63
N LYS A 296 -10.70 -27.64 5.74
CA LYS A 296 -10.64 -28.33 7.02
C LYS A 296 -11.61 -29.53 6.98
N ASP A 297 -11.03 -30.72 7.09
CA ASP A 297 -11.64 -32.02 7.36
C ASP A 297 -12.71 -32.53 6.35
N LEU A 298 -12.23 -33.20 5.31
CA LEU A 298 -13.06 -33.83 4.27
C LEU A 298 -14.02 -34.90 4.83
N THR A 299 -13.79 -35.45 6.03
CA THR A 299 -14.63 -36.54 6.57
C THR A 299 -16.07 -36.12 6.87
N LYS A 300 -16.36 -34.81 6.86
CA LYS A 300 -17.68 -34.24 7.18
C LYS A 300 -18.49 -33.79 5.96
N VAL A 301 -17.96 -33.95 4.75
CA VAL A 301 -18.65 -33.53 3.52
C VAL A 301 -19.66 -34.61 3.08
N PRO A 302 -20.94 -34.26 2.86
CA PRO A 302 -21.95 -35.19 2.34
C PRO A 302 -21.52 -35.83 1.02
N GLU A 303 -21.81 -37.11 0.85
CA GLU A 303 -21.40 -37.92 -0.31
C GLU A 303 -21.93 -37.36 -1.65
N THR A 304 -23.07 -36.67 -1.59
CA THR A 304 -23.71 -35.97 -2.71
C THR A 304 -22.91 -34.76 -3.20
N GLU A 305 -22.25 -34.03 -2.30
CA GLU A 305 -21.41 -32.88 -2.65
C GLU A 305 -20.08 -33.32 -3.24
N ARG A 306 -19.50 -34.42 -2.74
CA ARG A 306 -18.29 -35.04 -3.32
C ARG A 306 -18.52 -35.49 -4.76
N ALA A 307 -19.65 -36.12 -5.03
CA ALA A 307 -20.01 -36.58 -6.39
C ALA A 307 -20.21 -35.42 -7.37
N ASN A 308 -20.72 -34.27 -6.90
CA ASN A 308 -20.90 -33.07 -7.73
C ASN A 308 -19.57 -32.40 -8.08
N VAL A 309 -18.60 -32.39 -7.15
CA VAL A 309 -17.25 -31.87 -7.39
C VAL A 309 -16.48 -32.76 -8.37
N GLU A 310 -16.56 -34.09 -8.25
CA GLU A 310 -15.92 -35.02 -9.20
C GLU A 310 -16.51 -34.90 -10.62
N LYS A 311 -17.80 -34.58 -10.74
CA LYS A 311 -18.45 -34.32 -12.04
C LYS A 311 -17.98 -33.02 -12.71
N ILE A 312 -17.58 -32.02 -11.92
CA ILE A 312 -17.15 -30.70 -12.41
C ILE A 312 -15.68 -30.73 -12.86
N PHE A 313 -14.83 -31.55 -12.24
CA PHE A 313 -13.36 -31.53 -12.47
C PHE A 313 -12.79 -32.78 -13.15
N GLY A 314 -13.62 -33.63 -13.75
CA GLY A 314 -13.25 -34.96 -14.27
C GLY A 314 -12.27 -35.06 -15.45
N ARG A 315 -11.49 -34.02 -15.79
CA ARG A 315 -10.38 -34.11 -16.77
C ARG A 315 -9.23 -33.15 -16.42
N SER A 316 -8.46 -33.48 -15.40
CA SER A 316 -7.08 -33.00 -15.26
C SER A 316 -6.23 -34.09 -14.63
N GLU A 317 -5.13 -34.44 -15.29
CA GLU A 317 -4.34 -35.63 -15.05
C GLU A 317 -3.88 -35.81 -13.59
N ARG A 318 -3.95 -37.08 -13.15
CA ARG A 318 -3.32 -37.56 -11.92
C ARG A 318 -1.80 -37.45 -12.02
N LYS A 319 -1.18 -36.54 -11.28
CA LYS A 319 0.17 -36.76 -10.74
C LYS A 319 0.11 -36.87 -9.23
N LYS A 320 0.34 -38.10 -8.76
CA LYS A 320 0.49 -38.47 -7.35
C LYS A 320 1.65 -37.67 -6.74
N ASN A 321 1.38 -36.91 -5.69
CA ASN A 321 2.36 -36.66 -4.63
C ASN A 321 1.86 -37.34 -3.35
N GLN A 322 2.30 -38.60 -3.19
CA GLN A 322 2.28 -39.29 -1.90
C GLN A 322 3.35 -38.64 -1.03
N ASN A 323 2.96 -37.73 -0.14
CA ASN A 323 3.71 -37.42 1.08
C ASN A 323 2.85 -36.51 1.97
N LEU A 324 1.87 -37.10 2.67
CA LEU A 324 1.33 -36.53 3.91
C LEU A 324 0.50 -37.61 4.64
N LYS A 325 1.18 -38.59 5.22
CA LYS A 325 0.62 -39.43 6.30
C LYS A 325 1.75 -39.81 7.25
N ARG A 326 1.85 -39.11 8.37
CA ARG A 326 2.32 -39.65 9.67
C ARG A 326 2.24 -38.55 10.72
N TYR A 327 1.19 -38.57 11.53
CA TYR A 327 1.26 -38.35 12.97
C TYR A 327 -0.01 -38.95 13.59
N GLY A 328 0.16 -39.79 14.61
CA GLY A 328 -0.93 -40.45 15.33
C GLY A 328 -0.60 -41.88 15.75
N GLU A 329 0.46 -42.07 16.52
CA GLU A 329 0.59 -43.26 17.37
C GLU A 329 -0.46 -43.16 18.49
N TYR A 330 -1.40 -44.11 18.55
CA TYR A 330 -2.02 -44.51 19.81
C TYR A 330 -2.08 -46.04 19.87
N LYS A 331 -1.20 -46.56 20.73
CA LYS A 331 -1.04 -47.96 21.06
C LYS A 331 -1.98 -48.26 22.23
N ILE A 332 -3.14 -48.85 21.98
CA ILE A 332 -3.93 -49.50 23.04
C ILE A 332 -3.96 -50.99 22.71
N ARG A 333 -3.24 -51.77 23.52
CA ARG A 333 -3.15 -53.23 23.43
C ARG A 333 -3.69 -53.84 24.72
N ARG A 334 -4.68 -54.74 24.54
CA ARG A 334 -5.17 -55.83 25.43
C ARG A 334 -5.95 -55.42 26.69
N LYS A 335 -6.98 -56.16 27.10
CA LYS A 335 -7.09 -57.64 27.28
C LYS A 335 -8.48 -58.16 26.84
N ASN A 336 -8.48 -59.21 26.02
CA ASN A 336 -8.91 -60.61 26.28
C ASN A 336 -10.41 -60.81 26.21
#